data_AF-A0A7C4YQY1-F1
#
_entry.id   AF-A0A7C4YQY1-F1
#
_cell.length_a   1.000
_cell.length_b   1.000
_cell.length_c   1.000
_cell.angle_alpha   90.00
_cell.angle_beta   90.00
_cell.angle_gamma   90.00
#
_symmetry.space_group_name_H-M   'P 1'
#
loop_
_entity.id
_entity.type
_entity.pdbx_description
1 polymer ?
#
loop_
_entity_poly.entity_id
_entity_poly.type
_entity_poly.pdbx_seq_one_letter_code
_entity_poly.pdbx_strand_id
1 'polypeptide(L)'
;MSPIKQCWVESKTYRALLIAAILYALLRFAVQVSLFAYSITPEAVAEGTLVSADLQFSYIPAAEHFRDREDIYLKGSLDILEMHFPYSPSFAFLYGPLLLMRIEILVWVMTAIHIVAYWLLYVGWARIFQKHNLTKAEKLWAQTLPLFIVFTVFWDDLALLNIYLIVALFATFAIEAVLDENLGWASFWIGAVILPIKPHWAFALGIPLLLGRYRFFLQLILGTILAYLATILVTILGGGADYVLGQYRDYFEFLGRLSRDFPWWGPDKPFLGYNHSVMQT
;
A
#
# COMPACT_ATOMS: atom_id res chain seq x y z
N MET A 1 -29.17 -15.14 -5.29
CA MET A 1 -29.44 -13.82 -4.67
C MET A 1 -28.14 -13.34 -4.05
N SER A 2 -27.72 -12.07 -4.20
CA SER A 2 -26.46 -11.60 -3.60
C SER A 2 -26.46 -11.83 -2.07
N PRO A 3 -25.35 -12.32 -1.47
CA PRO A 3 -25.26 -12.53 -0.02
C PRO A 3 -25.58 -11.27 0.80
N ILE A 4 -25.23 -10.08 0.31
CA ILE A 4 -25.58 -8.79 0.95
C ILE A 4 -27.09 -8.59 0.96
N LYS A 5 -27.76 -8.85 -0.17
CA LYS A 5 -29.23 -8.73 -0.28
C LYS A 5 -29.92 -9.73 0.64
N GLN A 6 -29.34 -10.92 0.80
CA GLN A 6 -29.83 -11.91 1.76
C GLN A 6 -29.71 -11.40 3.21
N CYS A 7 -28.53 -10.91 3.62
CA CYS A 7 -28.32 -10.32 4.96
C CYS A 7 -29.29 -9.16 5.23
N TRP A 8 -29.54 -8.31 4.21
CA TRP A 8 -30.47 -7.20 4.29
C TRP A 8 -31.91 -7.65 4.57
N VAL A 9 -32.39 -8.65 3.85
CA VAL A 9 -33.77 -9.16 4.01
C VAL A 9 -33.92 -9.88 5.36
N GLU A 10 -32.93 -10.69 5.74
CA GLU A 10 -33.01 -11.57 6.91
C GLU A 10 -32.82 -10.85 8.26
N SER A 11 -32.05 -9.76 8.32
CA SER A 11 -31.67 -9.14 9.60
C SER A 11 -31.99 -7.65 9.68
N LYS A 12 -32.86 -7.27 10.62
CA LYS A 12 -33.13 -5.86 10.96
C LYS A 12 -31.89 -5.18 11.54
N THR A 13 -31.13 -5.89 12.38
CA THR A 13 -29.89 -5.39 12.98
C THR A 13 -28.86 -5.09 11.91
N TYR A 14 -28.65 -6.00 10.95
CA TYR A 14 -27.74 -5.78 9.84
C TYR A 14 -28.10 -4.52 9.04
N ARG A 15 -29.40 -4.33 8.75
CA ARG A 15 -29.88 -3.11 8.06
C ARG A 15 -29.57 -1.84 8.84
N ALA A 16 -29.87 -1.81 10.13
CA ALA A 16 -29.62 -0.66 10.97
C ALA A 16 -28.11 -0.34 11.04
N LEU A 17 -27.27 -1.36 11.25
CA LEU A 17 -25.81 -1.21 11.27
C LEU A 17 -25.27 -0.73 9.92
N LEU A 18 -25.76 -1.27 8.81
CA LEU A 18 -25.32 -0.85 7.48
C LEU A 18 -25.70 0.61 7.19
N ILE A 19 -26.92 1.03 7.55
CA ILE A 19 -27.35 2.43 7.41
C ILE A 19 -26.47 3.34 8.27
N ALA A 20 -26.26 2.98 9.53
CA ALA A 20 -25.41 3.76 10.44
C ALA A 20 -23.96 3.86 9.93
N ALA A 21 -23.41 2.77 9.41
CA ALA A 21 -22.07 2.73 8.81
C ALA A 21 -21.96 3.65 7.58
N ILE A 22 -22.98 3.64 6.70
CA ILE A 22 -23.02 4.54 5.53
C ILE A 22 -23.10 5.99 5.97
N LEU A 23 -23.97 6.33 6.93
CA LEU A 23 -24.09 7.70 7.45
C LEU A 23 -22.78 8.16 8.10
N TYR A 24 -22.16 7.31 8.91
CA TYR A 24 -20.83 7.58 9.47
C TYR A 24 -19.80 7.84 8.38
N ALA A 25 -19.72 6.98 7.36
CA ALA A 25 -18.76 7.13 6.28
C ALA A 25 -18.98 8.43 5.49
N LEU A 26 -20.23 8.81 5.21
CA LEU A 26 -20.53 10.08 4.53
C LEU A 26 -20.11 11.28 5.38
N LEU A 27 -20.41 11.29 6.68
CA LEU A 27 -20.00 12.36 7.59
C LEU A 27 -18.48 12.44 7.72
N ARG A 28 -17.81 11.30 7.94
CA ARG A 28 -16.35 11.22 8.07
C ARG A 28 -15.65 11.64 6.79
N PHE A 29 -16.21 11.28 5.63
CA PHE A 29 -15.71 11.72 4.33
C PHE A 29 -15.90 13.23 4.12
N ALA A 30 -17.05 13.80 4.49
CA ALA A 30 -17.27 15.24 4.41
C ALA A 30 -16.28 16.04 5.28
N VAL A 31 -15.95 15.52 6.47
CA VAL A 31 -14.88 16.06 7.31
C VAL A 31 -13.52 15.95 6.60
N GLN A 32 -13.21 14.78 6.02
CA GLN A 32 -11.95 14.57 5.31
C GLN A 32 -11.78 15.51 4.11
N VAL A 33 -12.84 15.69 3.31
CA VAL A 33 -12.86 16.61 2.17
C VAL A 33 -12.64 18.05 2.64
N SER A 34 -13.28 18.46 3.74
CA SER A 34 -13.07 19.79 4.32
C SER A 34 -11.62 19.99 4.79
N LEU A 35 -11.02 18.98 5.43
CA LEU A 35 -9.63 19.02 5.87
C LEU A 35 -8.66 19.11 4.68
N PHE A 36 -8.88 18.33 3.63
CA PHE A 36 -8.08 18.41 2.40
C PHE A 36 -8.24 19.75 1.70
N ALA A 37 -9.46 20.26 1.57
CA ALA A 37 -9.73 21.55 0.94
C ALA A 37 -9.04 22.71 1.69
N TYR A 38 -9.01 22.69 3.02
CA TYR A 38 -8.25 23.65 3.82
C TYR A 38 -6.74 23.50 3.62
N SER A 39 -6.24 22.28 3.63
CA SER A 39 -4.78 22.06 3.67
C SER A 39 -4.09 22.25 2.32
N ILE A 40 -4.85 22.29 1.22
CA ILE A 40 -4.33 22.65 -0.10
C ILE A 40 -4.41 24.17 -0.36
N THR A 41 -4.83 24.99 0.60
CA THR A 41 -4.77 26.45 0.43
C THR A 41 -3.31 26.93 0.43
N PRO A 42 -2.99 28.00 -0.31
CA PRO A 42 -1.62 28.53 -0.37
C PRO A 42 -1.04 28.85 1.02
N GLU A 43 -1.87 29.37 1.93
CA GLU A 43 -1.49 29.70 3.30
C GLU A 43 -1.14 28.44 4.10
N ALA A 44 -2.00 27.42 4.05
CA ALA A 44 -1.78 26.17 4.77
C ALA A 44 -0.54 25.42 4.25
N VAL A 45 -0.33 25.42 2.93
CA VAL A 45 0.88 24.85 2.31
C VAL A 45 2.13 25.61 2.73
N ALA A 46 2.08 26.95 2.76
CA ALA A 46 3.20 27.79 3.19
C ALA A 46 3.54 27.62 4.69
N GLU A 47 2.54 27.35 5.52
CA GLU A 47 2.69 27.07 6.95
C GLU A 47 3.14 25.63 7.25
N GLY A 48 3.30 24.78 6.21
CA GLY A 48 3.68 23.38 6.38
C GLY A 48 2.57 22.53 7.00
N THR A 49 1.30 22.90 6.79
CA THR A 49 0.15 22.14 7.30
C THR A 49 0.19 20.73 6.74
N LEU A 50 0.29 19.76 7.65
CA LEU A 50 0.43 18.35 7.33
C LEU A 50 -0.86 17.81 6.74
N VAL A 51 -0.91 17.71 5.41
CA VAL A 51 -1.81 16.79 4.73
C VAL A 51 -0.99 15.82 3.92
N SER A 52 -1.29 14.53 4.09
CA SER A 52 -0.58 13.44 3.42
C SER A 52 0.93 13.44 3.68
N ALA A 53 1.33 13.26 4.93
CA ALA A 53 2.75 13.23 5.33
C ALA A 53 3.58 12.26 4.46
N ASP A 54 3.04 11.07 4.17
CA ASP A 54 3.71 10.11 3.28
C ASP A 54 3.90 10.64 1.86
N LEU A 55 2.88 11.30 1.29
CA LEU A 55 2.97 11.89 -0.05
C LEU A 55 4.01 13.00 -0.11
N GLN A 56 3.98 13.92 0.87
CA GLN A 56 4.80 15.12 0.87
C GLN A 56 6.23 14.88 1.35
N PHE A 57 6.46 14.01 2.33
CA PHE A 57 7.79 13.76 2.88
C PHE A 57 8.47 12.54 2.30
N SER A 58 7.73 11.59 1.72
CA SER A 58 8.34 10.38 1.16
C SER A 58 8.17 10.29 -0.36
N TYR A 59 6.96 10.33 -0.90
CA TYR A 59 6.78 9.92 -2.31
C TYR A 59 7.23 10.99 -3.31
N ILE A 60 6.82 12.25 -3.09
CA ILE A 60 7.19 13.37 -3.95
C ILE A 60 8.71 13.59 -3.91
N PRO A 61 9.36 13.76 -2.73
CA PRO A 61 10.77 14.12 -2.74
C PRO A 61 11.65 12.96 -3.20
N ALA A 62 11.30 11.68 -2.94
CA ALA A 62 12.04 10.56 -3.53
C ALA A 62 12.05 10.62 -5.06
N ALA A 63 10.90 10.94 -5.67
CA ALA A 63 10.79 11.06 -7.11
C ALA A 63 11.53 12.30 -7.65
N GLU A 64 11.52 13.42 -6.92
CA GLU A 64 12.29 14.63 -7.26
C GLU A 64 13.80 14.38 -7.20
N HIS A 65 14.29 13.78 -6.11
CA HIS A 65 15.69 13.37 -5.98
C HIS A 65 16.09 12.40 -7.11
N PHE A 66 15.23 11.44 -7.46
CA PHE A 66 15.49 10.56 -8.60
C PHE A 66 15.59 11.33 -9.93
N ARG A 67 14.66 12.24 -10.19
CA ARG A 67 14.63 13.07 -11.41
C ARG A 67 15.90 13.93 -11.52
N ASP A 68 16.30 14.52 -10.40
CA ASP A 68 17.40 15.49 -10.33
C ASP A 68 18.76 14.80 -10.13
N ARG A 69 18.76 13.46 -10.05
CA ARG A 69 19.93 12.57 -9.85
C ARG A 69 20.67 12.85 -8.55
N GLU A 70 19.92 13.23 -7.53
CA GLU A 70 20.40 13.43 -6.17
C GLU A 70 20.35 12.11 -5.38
N ASP A 71 21.03 12.06 -4.24
CA ASP A 71 20.99 10.89 -3.36
C ASP A 71 19.57 10.73 -2.78
N ILE A 72 18.96 9.56 -2.98
CA ILE A 72 17.63 9.23 -2.46
C ILE A 72 17.74 8.79 -0.99
N TYR A 73 18.84 8.15 -0.60
CA TYR A 73 19.01 7.65 0.77
C TYR A 73 19.99 8.55 1.53
N LEU A 74 19.47 9.30 2.50
CA LEU A 74 20.30 10.22 3.27
C LEU A 74 21.27 9.44 4.17
N LYS A 75 22.54 9.87 4.16
CA LYS A 75 23.63 9.27 4.94
C LYS A 75 23.68 9.96 6.31
N GLY A 76 22.78 9.61 7.22
CA GLY A 76 22.64 10.25 8.54
C GLY A 76 21.97 9.39 9.61
N SER A 77 21.51 10.04 10.68
CA SER A 77 20.72 9.41 11.75
C SER A 77 19.32 9.03 11.22
N LEU A 78 18.83 7.83 11.55
CA LEU A 78 17.49 7.35 11.19
C LEU A 78 16.41 7.69 12.23
N ASP A 79 16.66 8.69 13.09
CA ASP A 79 15.74 9.09 14.17
C ASP A 79 14.32 9.46 13.67
N ILE A 80 14.20 9.91 12.41
CA ILE A 80 12.92 10.20 11.75
C ILE A 80 12.91 9.50 10.39
N LEU A 81 12.39 8.27 10.35
CA LEU A 81 12.40 7.41 9.16
C LEU A 81 11.64 8.00 7.97
N GLU A 82 10.62 8.82 8.24
CA GLU A 82 9.82 9.50 7.24
C GLU A 82 10.65 10.45 6.37
N MET A 83 11.82 10.91 6.86
CA MET A 83 12.78 11.72 6.10
C MET A 83 13.75 10.88 5.25
N HIS A 84 13.69 9.55 5.31
CA HIS A 84 14.70 8.64 4.73
C HIS A 84 14.15 7.72 3.62
N PHE A 85 13.00 8.05 3.04
CA PHE A 85 12.45 7.41 1.84
C PHE A 85 12.56 5.87 1.84
N PRO A 86 11.73 5.13 2.61
CA PRO A 86 11.90 3.69 2.80
C PRO A 86 11.45 2.84 1.58
N TYR A 87 11.62 3.35 0.37
CA TYR A 87 11.15 2.77 -0.89
C TYR A 87 12.34 2.54 -1.83
N SER A 88 12.22 1.59 -2.76
CA SER A 88 13.31 1.27 -3.69
C SER A 88 13.52 2.37 -4.75
N PRO A 89 14.68 2.42 -5.45
CA PRO A 89 14.89 3.38 -6.53
C PRO A 89 13.87 3.23 -7.67
N SER A 90 13.41 1.98 -7.92
CA SER A 90 12.33 1.72 -8.89
C SER A 90 11.02 2.40 -8.49
N PHE A 91 10.69 2.44 -7.20
CA PHE A 91 9.49 3.14 -6.73
C PHE A 91 9.59 4.63 -7.02
N ALA A 92 10.71 5.26 -6.64
CA ALA A 92 10.94 6.69 -6.88
C ALA A 92 10.81 7.04 -8.38
N PHE A 93 11.40 6.22 -9.25
CA PHE A 93 11.27 6.37 -10.71
C PHE A 93 9.82 6.24 -11.19
N LEU A 94 9.12 5.17 -10.79
CA LEU A 94 7.75 4.89 -11.22
C LEU A 94 6.74 5.90 -10.66
N TYR A 95 7.08 6.59 -9.57
CA TYR A 95 6.29 7.68 -9.02
C TYR A 95 6.50 9.00 -9.79
N GLY A 96 7.60 9.12 -10.55
CA GLY A 96 7.95 10.31 -11.34
C GLY A 96 6.82 10.92 -12.20
N PRO A 97 5.99 10.13 -12.92
CA PRO A 97 4.86 10.67 -13.69
C PRO A 97 3.84 11.45 -12.83
N LEU A 98 3.70 11.13 -11.54
CA LEU A 98 2.78 11.83 -10.65
C LEU A 98 3.28 13.25 -10.31
N LEU A 99 4.59 13.52 -10.44
CA LEU A 99 5.17 14.86 -10.28
C LEU A 99 4.69 15.85 -11.36
N LEU A 100 4.12 15.36 -12.47
CA LEU A 100 3.57 16.22 -13.52
C LEU A 100 2.27 16.91 -13.09
N MET A 101 1.63 16.44 -12.01
CA MET A 101 0.43 17.04 -11.46
C MET A 101 0.78 18.00 -10.34
N ARG A 102 0.10 19.14 -10.30
CA ARG A 102 0.17 20.03 -9.13
C ARG A 102 -0.42 19.34 -7.91
N ILE A 103 0.08 19.66 -6.72
CA ILE A 103 -0.34 19.03 -5.45
C ILE A 103 -1.86 19.10 -5.23
N GLU A 104 -2.51 20.19 -5.63
CA GLU A 104 -3.95 20.37 -5.43
C GLU A 104 -4.76 19.38 -6.27
N ILE A 105 -4.26 19.00 -7.45
CA ILE A 105 -4.88 17.99 -8.31
C ILE A 105 -4.52 16.58 -7.79
N LEU A 106 -3.26 16.38 -7.43
CA LEU A 106 -2.74 15.09 -6.98
C LEU A 106 -3.47 14.59 -5.73
N VAL A 107 -3.76 15.46 -4.75
CA VAL A 107 -4.52 15.09 -3.55
C VAL A 107 -5.90 14.53 -3.90
N TRP A 108 -6.63 15.16 -4.81
CA TRP A 108 -7.97 14.67 -5.22
C TRP A 108 -7.90 13.38 -6.04
N VAL A 109 -6.91 13.28 -6.93
CA VAL A 109 -6.67 12.05 -7.70
C VAL A 109 -6.35 10.88 -6.77
N MET A 110 -5.44 11.08 -5.82
CA MET A 110 -5.08 10.06 -4.83
C MET A 110 -6.27 9.72 -3.94
N THR A 111 -7.05 10.70 -3.49
CA THR A 111 -8.30 10.46 -2.74
C THR A 111 -9.26 9.54 -3.50
N ALA A 112 -9.49 9.82 -4.79
CA ALA A 112 -10.33 8.98 -5.65
C ALA A 112 -9.75 7.57 -5.81
N ILE A 113 -8.44 7.45 -6.03
CA ILE A 113 -7.73 6.16 -6.12
C ILE A 113 -7.93 5.34 -4.84
N HIS A 114 -7.84 5.94 -3.65
CA HIS A 114 -8.04 5.22 -2.39
C HIS A 114 -9.47 4.73 -2.22
N ILE A 115 -10.48 5.56 -2.54
CA ILE A 115 -11.89 5.15 -2.47
C ILE A 115 -12.16 3.98 -3.41
N VAL A 116 -11.68 4.09 -4.65
CA VAL A 116 -11.82 3.02 -5.66
C VAL A 116 -11.07 1.77 -5.20
N ALA A 117 -9.86 1.91 -4.68
CA ALA A 117 -9.08 0.78 -4.19
C ALA A 117 -9.77 0.08 -3.01
N TYR A 118 -10.36 0.82 -2.09
CA TYR A 118 -11.10 0.26 -0.95
C TYR A 118 -12.31 -0.55 -1.39
N TRP A 119 -13.06 0.00 -2.36
CA TRP A 119 -14.18 -0.70 -2.96
C TRP A 119 -13.74 -1.95 -3.73
N LEU A 120 -12.69 -1.84 -4.55
CA LEU A 120 -12.12 -2.97 -5.29
C LEU A 120 -11.58 -4.05 -4.37
N LEU A 121 -11.01 -3.69 -3.22
CA LEU A 121 -10.56 -4.63 -2.21
C LEU A 121 -11.74 -5.46 -1.69
N TYR A 122 -12.87 -4.80 -1.37
CA TYR A 122 -14.08 -5.50 -0.94
C TYR A 122 -14.63 -6.47 -1.98
N VAL A 123 -14.75 -5.99 -3.23
CA VAL A 123 -15.30 -6.78 -4.34
C VAL A 123 -14.33 -7.91 -4.74
N GLY A 124 -13.03 -7.66 -4.72
CA GLY A 124 -11.99 -8.63 -5.04
C GLY A 124 -12.03 -9.84 -4.12
N TRP A 125 -12.11 -9.61 -2.80
CA TRP A 125 -12.25 -10.72 -1.85
C TRP A 125 -13.57 -11.48 -2.00
N ALA A 126 -14.68 -10.79 -2.24
CA ALA A 126 -15.96 -11.44 -2.54
C ALA A 126 -15.86 -12.36 -3.77
N ARG A 127 -15.20 -11.88 -4.84
CA ARG A 127 -14.94 -12.66 -6.06
C ARG A 127 -14.07 -13.89 -5.79
N ILE A 128 -12.98 -13.73 -5.04
CA ILE A 128 -12.10 -14.85 -4.66
C ILE A 128 -12.91 -15.92 -3.91
N PHE A 129 -13.69 -15.53 -2.90
CA PHE A 129 -14.50 -16.47 -2.14
C PHE A 129 -15.51 -17.22 -3.03
N GLN A 130 -16.20 -16.49 -3.91
CA GLN A 130 -17.15 -17.09 -4.84
C GLN A 130 -16.46 -18.07 -5.80
N LYS A 131 -15.35 -17.67 -6.41
CA LYS A 131 -14.61 -18.48 -7.39
C LYS A 131 -14.09 -19.79 -6.80
N HIS A 132 -13.69 -19.77 -5.54
CA HIS A 132 -13.19 -20.95 -4.83
C HIS A 132 -14.27 -21.67 -4.01
N ASN A 133 -15.55 -21.38 -4.22
CA ASN A 133 -16.69 -22.01 -3.54
C ASN A 133 -16.63 -21.90 -2.00
N LEU A 134 -16.03 -20.82 -1.48
CA LEU A 134 -15.89 -20.54 -0.05
C LEU A 134 -17.16 -19.87 0.49
N THR A 135 -18.31 -20.56 0.37
CA THR A 135 -19.65 -20.01 0.66
C THR A 135 -19.80 -19.47 2.08
N LYS A 136 -19.16 -20.11 3.08
CA LYS A 136 -19.15 -19.61 4.46
C LYS A 136 -18.39 -18.29 4.59
N ALA A 137 -17.23 -18.18 3.93
CA ALA A 137 -16.43 -16.96 3.94
C ALA A 137 -17.15 -15.84 3.20
N GLU A 138 -17.75 -16.13 2.05
CA GLU A 138 -18.56 -15.17 1.29
C GLU A 138 -19.74 -14.62 2.12
N LYS A 139 -20.46 -15.49 2.84
CA LYS A 139 -21.55 -15.08 3.72
C LYS A 139 -21.04 -14.20 4.87
N LEU A 140 -19.95 -14.61 5.54
CA LEU A 140 -19.35 -13.83 6.62
C LEU A 140 -18.89 -12.45 6.11
N TRP A 141 -18.25 -12.41 4.94
CA TRP A 141 -17.78 -11.18 4.31
C TRP A 141 -18.91 -10.19 4.00
N ALA A 142 -20.06 -10.70 3.57
CA ALA A 142 -21.26 -9.89 3.40
C ALA A 142 -21.79 -9.37 4.74
N GLN A 143 -21.79 -10.19 5.78
CA GLN A 143 -22.22 -9.80 7.13
C GLN A 143 -21.33 -8.73 7.75
N THR A 144 -20.03 -8.73 7.44
CA THR A 144 -19.05 -7.77 7.94
C THR A 144 -18.97 -6.48 7.12
N LEU A 145 -19.79 -6.29 6.08
CA LEU A 145 -19.80 -5.06 5.28
C LEU A 145 -19.94 -3.77 6.12
N PRO A 146 -20.83 -3.68 7.13
CA PRO A 146 -20.91 -2.48 7.97
C PRO A 146 -19.60 -2.17 8.69
N LEU A 147 -18.92 -3.21 9.20
CA LEU A 147 -17.62 -3.08 9.85
C LEU A 147 -16.54 -2.63 8.86
N PHE A 148 -16.54 -3.20 7.65
CA PHE A 148 -15.65 -2.79 6.58
C PHE A 148 -15.83 -1.30 6.27
N ILE A 149 -17.07 -0.79 6.14
CA ILE A 149 -17.31 0.63 5.83
C ILE A 149 -16.74 1.58 6.90
N VAL A 150 -16.79 1.21 8.18
CA VAL A 150 -16.32 2.06 9.30
C VAL A 150 -14.90 1.74 9.76
N PHE A 151 -14.19 0.86 9.04
CA PHE A 151 -12.86 0.40 9.44
C PHE A 151 -11.89 1.57 9.54
N THR A 152 -11.39 1.85 10.74
CA THR A 152 -10.65 3.08 11.07
C THR A 152 -9.36 3.20 10.28
N VAL A 153 -8.64 2.09 10.09
CA VAL A 153 -7.36 2.07 9.36
C VAL A 153 -7.52 2.59 7.94
N PHE A 154 -8.65 2.34 7.25
CA PHE A 154 -8.91 2.94 5.94
C PHE A 154 -8.96 4.48 6.00
N TRP A 155 -9.60 5.03 7.03
CA TRP A 155 -9.72 6.48 7.20
C TRP A 155 -8.38 7.13 7.54
N ASP A 156 -7.53 6.43 8.28
CA ASP A 156 -6.17 6.87 8.57
C ASP A 156 -5.29 6.82 7.31
N ASP A 157 -5.37 5.72 6.55
CA ASP A 157 -4.67 5.55 5.26
C ASP A 157 -5.08 6.63 4.27
N LEU A 158 -6.39 6.92 4.18
CA LEU A 158 -6.94 7.99 3.35
C LEU A 158 -6.43 9.34 3.81
N ALA A 159 -6.42 9.63 5.12
CA ALA A 159 -5.97 10.92 5.65
C ALA A 159 -4.48 11.19 5.38
N LEU A 160 -3.67 10.13 5.38
CA LEU A 160 -2.24 10.20 5.06
C LEU A 160 -1.94 10.03 3.57
N LEU A 161 -2.95 9.67 2.75
CA LEU A 161 -2.79 9.21 1.36
C LEU A 161 -1.67 8.16 1.23
N ASN A 162 -1.66 7.21 2.16
CA ASN A 162 -0.63 6.20 2.28
C ASN A 162 -0.80 5.09 1.23
N ILE A 163 0.30 4.52 0.76
CA ILE A 163 0.28 3.46 -0.24
C ILE A 163 -0.22 2.10 0.30
N TYR A 164 -0.36 1.89 1.62
CA TYR A 164 -0.70 0.57 2.19
C TYR A 164 -1.99 -0.03 1.62
N LEU A 165 -3.08 0.74 1.52
CA LEU A 165 -4.32 0.26 0.94
C LEU A 165 -4.13 -0.21 -0.51
N ILE A 166 -3.35 0.55 -1.27
CA ILE A 166 -3.07 0.24 -2.69
C ILE A 166 -2.22 -1.02 -2.79
N VAL A 167 -1.20 -1.17 -1.93
CA VAL A 167 -0.39 -2.40 -1.84
C VAL A 167 -1.25 -3.59 -1.40
N ALA A 168 -2.19 -3.40 -0.47
CA ALA A 168 -3.11 -4.46 -0.06
C ALA A 168 -4.04 -4.90 -1.21
N LEU A 169 -4.46 -3.96 -2.07
CA LEU A 169 -5.19 -4.29 -3.29
C LEU A 169 -4.32 -5.09 -4.28
N PHE A 170 -3.08 -4.66 -4.52
CA PHE A 170 -2.15 -5.40 -5.37
C PHE A 170 -1.85 -6.80 -4.82
N ALA A 171 -1.71 -6.94 -3.50
CA ALA A 171 -1.56 -8.22 -2.84
C ALA A 171 -2.81 -9.09 -3.04
N THR A 172 -4.01 -8.51 -3.02
CA THR A 172 -5.25 -9.23 -3.34
C THR A 172 -5.25 -9.76 -4.78
N PHE A 173 -4.82 -8.96 -5.76
CA PHE A 173 -4.67 -9.42 -7.15
C PHE A 173 -3.58 -10.48 -7.30
N ALA A 174 -2.46 -10.34 -6.58
CA ALA A 174 -1.40 -11.35 -6.55
C ALA A 174 -1.92 -12.67 -5.98
N ILE A 175 -2.66 -12.65 -4.86
CA ILE A 175 -3.26 -13.82 -4.24
C ILE A 175 -4.19 -14.52 -5.22
N GLU A 176 -5.10 -13.78 -5.87
CA GLU A 176 -6.01 -14.37 -6.85
C GLU A 176 -5.27 -15.03 -8.01
N ALA A 177 -4.28 -14.34 -8.60
CA ALA A 177 -3.46 -14.89 -9.66
C ALA A 177 -2.68 -16.14 -9.22
N VAL A 178 -2.21 -16.17 -7.97
CA VAL A 178 -1.53 -17.32 -7.37
C VAL A 178 -2.49 -18.50 -7.16
N LEU A 179 -3.69 -18.25 -6.63
CA LEU A 179 -4.70 -19.28 -6.42
C LEU A 179 -5.15 -19.91 -7.74
N ASP A 180 -5.19 -19.11 -8.81
CA ASP A 180 -5.49 -19.50 -10.18
C ASP A 180 -4.32 -20.12 -10.95
N GLU A 181 -3.13 -20.20 -10.35
CA GLU A 181 -1.88 -20.61 -11.01
C GLU A 181 -1.54 -19.80 -12.29
N ASN A 182 -1.97 -18.54 -12.33
CA ASN A 182 -1.66 -17.63 -13.43
C ASN A 182 -0.26 -17.05 -13.24
N LEU A 183 0.75 -17.77 -13.73
CA LEU A 183 2.16 -17.44 -13.53
C LEU A 183 2.51 -16.01 -13.99
N GLY A 184 2.00 -15.58 -15.14
CA GLY A 184 2.32 -14.27 -15.70
C GLY A 184 1.86 -13.13 -14.78
N TRP A 185 0.57 -13.14 -14.42
CA TRP A 185 0.01 -12.10 -13.54
C TRP A 185 0.55 -12.19 -12.11
N ALA A 186 0.76 -13.39 -11.57
CA ALA A 186 1.34 -13.56 -10.25
C ALA A 186 2.79 -12.99 -10.21
N SER A 187 3.59 -13.28 -11.24
CA SER A 187 4.95 -12.75 -11.37
C SER A 187 4.98 -11.23 -11.53
N PHE A 188 4.04 -10.68 -12.32
CA PHE A 188 3.91 -9.24 -12.50
C PHE A 188 3.56 -8.53 -11.18
N TRP A 189 2.49 -8.96 -10.49
CA TRP A 189 2.06 -8.31 -9.26
C TRP A 189 3.11 -8.42 -8.15
N ILE A 190 3.71 -9.60 -7.96
CA ILE A 190 4.71 -9.80 -6.91
C ILE A 190 6.03 -9.11 -7.28
N GLY A 191 6.58 -9.44 -8.44
CA GLY A 191 7.93 -9.03 -8.84
C GLY A 191 8.02 -7.62 -9.37
N ALA A 192 7.10 -7.21 -10.25
CA ALA A 192 7.19 -5.89 -10.90
C ALA A 192 6.51 -4.77 -10.10
N VAL A 193 5.56 -5.09 -9.22
CA VAL A 193 4.76 -4.09 -8.49
C VAL A 193 5.05 -4.11 -6.99
N ILE A 194 4.80 -5.21 -6.30
CA ILE A 194 4.89 -5.25 -4.83
C ILE A 194 6.33 -5.14 -4.33
N LEU A 195 7.28 -5.90 -4.89
CA LEU A 195 8.67 -5.87 -4.44
C LEU A 195 9.32 -4.47 -4.55
N PRO A 196 9.14 -3.70 -5.64
CA PRO A 196 9.62 -2.32 -5.69
C PRO A 196 9.00 -1.39 -4.65
N ILE A 197 7.73 -1.60 -4.29
CA ILE A 197 6.99 -0.73 -3.37
C ILE A 197 7.27 -1.11 -1.90
N LYS A 198 6.91 -2.33 -1.49
CA LYS A 198 7.07 -2.84 -0.11
C LYS A 198 7.35 -4.35 -0.12
N PRO A 199 8.63 -4.78 -0.06
CA PRO A 199 9.01 -6.19 -0.18
C PRO A 199 8.32 -7.15 0.79
N HIS A 200 8.03 -6.72 2.02
CA HIS A 200 7.37 -7.56 3.03
C HIS A 200 5.92 -7.95 2.68
N TRP A 201 5.28 -7.25 1.73
CA TRP A 201 3.96 -7.62 1.21
C TRP A 201 3.99 -8.72 0.14
N ALA A 202 5.17 -9.18 -0.28
CA ALA A 202 5.33 -10.28 -1.24
C ALA A 202 5.04 -11.67 -0.63
N PHE A 203 4.35 -11.76 0.51
CA PHE A 203 4.03 -13.01 1.22
C PHE A 203 3.23 -14.00 0.36
N ALA A 204 2.49 -13.50 -0.64
CA ALA A 204 1.74 -14.34 -1.59
C ALA A 204 2.64 -15.34 -2.34
N LEU A 205 3.94 -15.05 -2.45
CA LEU A 205 4.94 -15.95 -3.01
C LEU A 205 5.00 -17.29 -2.27
N GLY A 206 4.72 -17.32 -0.96
CA GLY A 206 4.73 -18.52 -0.13
C GLY A 206 3.45 -19.37 -0.21
N ILE A 207 2.34 -18.83 -0.73
CA ILE A 207 1.04 -19.54 -0.76
C ILE A 207 1.13 -20.87 -1.53
N PRO A 208 1.73 -20.95 -2.73
CA PRO A 208 1.87 -22.22 -3.46
C PRO A 208 2.59 -23.29 -2.65
N LEU A 209 3.62 -22.91 -1.89
CA LEU A 209 4.37 -23.84 -1.04
C LEU A 209 3.47 -24.42 0.05
N LEU A 210 2.68 -23.57 0.71
CA LEU A 210 1.72 -23.99 1.75
C LEU A 210 0.60 -24.89 1.20
N LEU A 211 0.23 -24.71 -0.07
CA LEU A 211 -0.77 -25.52 -0.76
C LEU A 211 -0.18 -26.79 -1.42
N GLY A 212 1.11 -27.09 -1.23
CA GLY A 212 1.78 -28.25 -1.82
C GLY A 212 2.02 -28.15 -3.34
N ARG A 213 1.91 -26.95 -3.92
CA ARG A 213 2.07 -26.66 -5.35
C ARG A 213 3.52 -26.33 -5.71
N TYR A 214 4.45 -27.25 -5.44
CA TYR A 214 5.90 -26.99 -5.53
C TYR A 214 6.38 -26.58 -6.93
N ARG A 215 5.83 -27.17 -8.00
CA ARG A 215 6.21 -26.80 -9.37
C ARG A 215 5.85 -25.35 -9.69
N PHE A 216 4.61 -24.96 -9.36
CA PHE A 216 4.16 -23.59 -9.55
C PHE A 216 4.94 -22.62 -8.66
N PHE A 217 5.24 -23.00 -7.41
CA PHE A 217 6.10 -22.22 -6.52
C PHE A 217 7.46 -21.89 -7.13
N LEU A 218 8.17 -22.89 -7.67
CA LEU A 218 9.48 -22.68 -8.30
C LEU A 218 9.38 -21.80 -9.56
N GLN A 219 8.36 -22.02 -10.38
CA GLN A 219 8.08 -21.17 -11.55
C GLN A 219 7.82 -19.73 -11.13
N LEU A 220 7.04 -19.53 -10.06
CA LEU A 220 6.70 -18.21 -9.54
C LEU A 220 7.92 -17.48 -8.96
N ILE A 221 8.81 -18.18 -8.26
CA ILE A 221 10.09 -17.59 -7.81
C ILE A 221 10.87 -17.05 -9.01
N LEU A 222 11.07 -17.88 -10.03
CA LEU A 222 11.83 -17.48 -11.22
C LEU A 222 11.16 -16.32 -11.94
N GLY A 223 9.84 -16.40 -12.14
CA GLY A 223 9.06 -15.34 -12.77
C GLY A 223 9.10 -14.02 -11.98
N THR A 224 9.04 -14.09 -10.65
CA THR A 224 9.15 -12.93 -9.75
C THR A 224 10.52 -12.27 -9.86
N ILE A 225 11.61 -13.05 -9.86
CA ILE A 225 12.98 -12.53 -10.05
C ILE A 225 13.09 -11.84 -11.40
N LEU A 226 12.63 -12.47 -12.48
CA LEU A 226 12.69 -11.90 -13.83
C LEU A 226 11.87 -10.61 -13.95
N ALA A 227 10.67 -10.58 -13.38
CA ALA A 227 9.83 -9.40 -13.36
C ALA A 227 10.47 -8.25 -12.57
N TYR A 228 11.07 -8.53 -11.41
CA TYR A 228 11.78 -7.53 -10.62
C TYR A 228 13.03 -6.98 -11.35
N LEU A 229 13.81 -7.86 -11.97
CA LEU A 229 14.96 -7.46 -12.80
C LEU A 229 14.52 -6.62 -14.01
N ALA A 230 13.38 -6.93 -14.61
CA ALA A 230 12.82 -6.11 -15.69
C ALA A 230 12.47 -4.70 -15.19
N THR A 231 11.88 -4.56 -14.00
CA THR A 231 11.63 -3.25 -13.40
C THR A 231 12.94 -2.49 -13.16
N ILE A 232 13.95 -3.14 -12.58
CA ILE A 232 15.28 -2.54 -12.39
C ILE A 232 15.86 -2.08 -13.73
N LEU A 233 15.76 -2.90 -14.78
CA LEU A 233 16.28 -2.57 -16.10
C LEU A 233 15.57 -1.34 -16.68
N VAL A 234 14.25 -1.27 -16.57
CA VAL A 234 13.47 -0.09 -17.00
C VAL A 234 13.91 1.15 -16.21
N THR A 235 14.12 1.04 -14.91
CA THR A 235 14.65 2.13 -14.08
C THR A 235 16.06 2.55 -14.50
N ILE A 236 16.95 1.59 -14.80
CA ILE A 236 18.30 1.88 -15.34
C ILE A 236 18.22 2.61 -16.68
N LEU A 237 17.33 2.19 -17.57
CA LEU A 237 17.14 2.84 -18.87
C LEU A 237 16.61 4.28 -18.72
N GLY A 238 15.77 4.53 -17.72
CA GLY A 238 15.20 5.85 -17.44
C GLY A 238 16.14 6.79 -16.66
N GLY A 239 16.88 6.27 -15.66
CA GLY A 239 17.71 7.06 -14.75
C GLY A 239 19.21 7.08 -15.08
N GLY A 240 19.69 6.13 -15.89
CA GLY A 240 21.11 5.91 -16.17
C GLY A 240 21.73 4.86 -15.24
N ALA A 241 22.57 3.98 -15.79
CA ALA A 241 23.12 2.82 -15.08
C ALA A 241 23.93 3.19 -13.84
N ASP A 242 24.88 4.12 -13.96
CA ASP A 242 25.77 4.49 -12.85
C ASP A 242 24.98 5.04 -11.65
N TYR A 243 24.03 5.93 -11.91
CA TYR A 243 23.17 6.51 -10.89
C TYR A 243 22.30 5.45 -10.22
N VAL A 244 21.54 4.69 -11.01
CA VAL A 244 20.56 3.72 -10.48
C VAL A 244 21.23 2.59 -9.71
N LEU A 245 22.36 2.07 -10.19
CA LEU A 245 23.11 1.04 -9.46
C LEU A 245 23.69 1.58 -8.15
N GLY A 246 24.15 2.83 -8.14
CA GLY A 246 24.54 3.54 -6.92
C GLY A 246 23.40 3.63 -5.91
N GLN A 247 22.22 4.07 -6.34
CA GLN A 247 21.04 4.15 -5.47
C GLN A 247 20.60 2.77 -4.94
N TYR A 248 20.68 1.72 -5.75
CA TYR A 248 20.37 0.36 -5.27
C TYR A 248 21.34 -0.14 -4.21
N ARG A 249 22.64 0.16 -4.37
CA ARG A 249 23.62 -0.14 -3.33
C ARG A 249 23.27 0.58 -2.03
N ASP A 250 23.02 1.89 -2.12
CA ASP A 250 22.67 2.72 -0.96
C ASP A 250 21.35 2.26 -0.31
N TYR A 251 20.38 1.80 -1.11
CA TYR A 251 19.13 1.20 -0.60
C TYR A 251 19.37 -0.06 0.23
N PHE A 252 20.22 -0.98 -0.24
CA PHE A 252 20.53 -2.20 0.52
C PHE A 252 21.33 -1.89 1.79
N GLU A 253 22.26 -0.93 1.73
CA GLU A 253 22.98 -0.44 2.91
C GLU A 253 21.99 0.20 3.92
N PHE A 254 21.03 1.00 3.44
CA PHE A 254 19.95 1.58 4.25
C PHE A 254 19.08 0.51 4.92
N LEU A 255 18.58 -0.47 4.15
CA LEU A 255 17.76 -1.56 4.70
C LEU A 255 18.51 -2.38 5.74
N GLY A 256 19.81 -2.63 5.54
CA GLY A 256 20.65 -3.34 6.51
C GLY A 256 20.89 -2.56 7.80
N ARG A 257 20.86 -1.23 7.74
CA ARG A 257 20.98 -0.35 8.91
C ARG A 257 19.66 -0.13 9.64
N LEU A 258 18.53 -0.27 8.96
CA LEU A 258 17.20 0.04 9.51
C LEU A 258 16.92 -0.69 10.83
N SER A 259 17.28 -1.97 10.95
CA SER A 259 17.06 -2.71 12.20
C SER A 259 17.92 -2.21 13.37
N ARG A 260 19.04 -1.54 13.10
CA ARG A 260 19.98 -1.06 14.13
C ARG A 260 19.76 0.39 14.50
N ASP A 261 19.54 1.23 13.50
CA ASP A 261 19.56 2.69 13.63
C ASP A 261 18.14 3.27 13.81
N PHE A 262 17.08 2.49 13.55
CA PHE A 262 15.70 2.95 13.79
C PHE A 262 15.42 3.03 15.31
N PRO A 263 14.76 4.09 15.81
CA PRO A 263 14.47 4.28 17.23
C PRO A 263 13.31 3.37 17.67
N TRP A 264 13.57 2.07 17.66
CA TRP A 264 12.66 1.08 18.22
C TRP A 264 12.33 1.49 19.65
N TRP A 265 11.04 1.54 19.96
CA TRP A 265 10.63 1.88 21.31
C TRP A 265 11.20 0.85 22.30
N GLY A 266 11.65 1.31 23.47
CA GLY A 266 12.05 0.40 24.55
C GLY A 266 10.84 -0.23 25.26
N PRO A 267 11.07 -1.14 26.20
CA PRO A 267 10.02 -1.75 27.02
C PRO A 267 9.28 -0.74 27.91
N ASP A 268 9.78 0.49 28.02
CA ASP A 268 9.20 1.61 28.77
C ASP A 268 8.04 2.31 28.04
N LYS A 269 7.78 1.97 26.76
CA LYS A 269 6.70 2.57 25.96
C LYS A 269 5.52 1.62 25.78
N PRO A 270 4.25 2.12 25.76
CA PRO A 270 3.06 1.27 25.59
C PRO A 270 3.10 0.51 24.27
N PHE A 271 2.71 -0.77 24.24
CA PHE A 271 2.77 -1.72 23.10
C PHE A 271 2.01 -1.31 21.80
N LEU A 272 1.28 -0.20 21.81
CA LEU A 272 0.46 0.24 20.67
C LEU A 272 1.01 1.57 20.11
N GLY A 273 1.80 1.49 19.06
CA GLY A 273 2.49 2.60 18.40
C GLY A 273 3.31 2.19 17.18
N TYR A 274 3.79 3.16 16.40
CA TYR A 274 4.36 2.90 15.08
C TYR A 274 5.77 2.25 15.13
N ASN A 275 6.48 2.38 16.26
CA ASN A 275 7.88 1.94 16.41
C ASN A 275 8.03 0.66 17.24
N HIS A 276 6.98 -0.15 17.35
CA HIS A 276 7.10 -1.47 17.98
C HIS A 276 7.85 -2.44 17.11
N SER A 277 8.59 -3.32 17.76
CA SER A 277 9.34 -4.39 17.12
C SER A 277 9.23 -5.65 17.96
N VAL A 278 9.23 -6.80 17.28
CA VAL A 278 9.42 -8.11 17.93
C VAL A 278 10.77 -8.24 18.64
N MET A 279 11.70 -7.31 18.39
CA MET A 279 12.99 -7.18 19.09
C MET A 279 12.89 -6.35 20.38
N GLN A 280 11.71 -5.86 20.76
CA GLN A 280 11.53 -5.17 22.05
C GLN A 280 11.74 -6.17 23.19
N THR A 281 12.89 -6.06 23.85
CA THR A 281 13.27 -6.83 25.04
C THR A 281 13.35 -5.96 26.26
#